data_AF-A0A7J6Q427-F1
#
_entry.id   AF-A0A7J6Q427-F1
#
_cell.length_a   1.000
_cell.length_b   1.000
_cell.length_c   1.000
_cell.angle_alpha   90.00
_cell.angle_beta   90.00
_cell.angle_gamma   90.00
#
_symmetry.space_group_name_H-M   'P 1'
#
loop_
_entity.id
_entity.type
_entity.pdbx_description
1 polymer ?
#
loop_
_entity_poly.entity_id
_entity_poly.type
_entity_poly.pdbx_seq_one_letter_code
_entity_poly.pdbx_strand_id
1 'polypeptide(L)'
;MLSLRLCFSSLRATPSYEYQRSFTLRHFHVGDAPSDIEAAIDGGAFAIGVTTGTFTAEQLDSVQQATSENHTVFQNLLDKENVLRLMGLHE
;
A
#
# COMPACT_ATOMS: atom_id res chain seq x y z
N MET A 1 14.36 -14.12 -64.98
CA MET A 1 13.94 -12.87 -64.33
C MET A 1 14.03 -13.10 -62.83
N LEU A 2 15.20 -12.85 -62.23
CA LEU A 2 15.48 -13.03 -60.80
C LEU A 2 14.99 -11.79 -60.05
N SER A 3 14.05 -11.98 -59.11
CA SER A 3 13.60 -10.93 -58.20
C SER A 3 14.28 -11.14 -56.83
N LEU A 4 15.31 -10.33 -56.56
CA LEU A 4 15.94 -10.21 -55.24
C LEU A 4 15.02 -9.36 -54.35
N ARG A 5 14.34 -9.99 -53.39
CA ARG A 5 13.72 -9.30 -52.25
C ARG A 5 14.72 -9.28 -51.08
N LEU A 6 15.34 -8.12 -50.87
CA LEU A 6 15.88 -7.73 -49.58
C LEU A 6 14.71 -7.55 -48.61
N CYS A 7 14.59 -8.43 -47.62
CA CYS A 7 13.73 -8.18 -46.45
C CYS A 7 14.65 -8.16 -45.24
N PHE A 8 14.84 -6.96 -44.69
CA PHE A 8 15.56 -6.69 -43.45
C PHE A 8 14.95 -7.54 -42.33
N SER A 9 15.71 -8.50 -41.83
CA SER A 9 15.46 -9.14 -40.54
C SER A 9 15.69 -8.09 -39.45
N SER A 10 14.63 -7.34 -39.12
CA SER A 10 14.57 -6.47 -37.95
C SER A 10 14.98 -7.28 -36.73
N LEU A 11 16.06 -6.82 -36.08
CA LEU A 11 16.61 -7.39 -34.86
C LEU A 11 15.49 -7.70 -33.87
N ARG A 12 15.42 -8.94 -33.40
CA ARG A 12 14.70 -9.27 -32.17
C ARG A 12 15.44 -8.56 -31.04
N ALA A 13 14.96 -7.38 -30.65
CA ALA A 13 15.26 -6.85 -29.34
C ALA A 13 14.76 -7.87 -28.32
N THR A 14 15.71 -8.48 -27.60
CA THR A 14 15.42 -9.26 -26.40
C THR A 14 14.59 -8.39 -25.46
N PRO A 15 13.46 -8.86 -24.90
CA PRO A 15 12.75 -8.07 -23.90
C PRO A 15 13.69 -7.87 -22.72
N SER A 16 14.21 -6.65 -22.57
CA SER A 16 14.91 -6.19 -21.39
C SER A 16 13.93 -6.28 -20.23
N TYR A 17 14.29 -7.12 -19.26
CA TYR A 17 13.70 -7.34 -17.94
C TYR A 17 12.80 -6.17 -17.46
N GLU A 18 11.54 -6.18 -17.88
CA GLU A 18 10.56 -5.18 -17.46
C GLU A 18 10.04 -5.62 -16.10
N TYR A 19 10.72 -5.16 -15.04
CA TYR A 19 10.24 -5.26 -13.67
C TYR A 19 9.07 -4.30 -13.49
N GLN A 20 7.93 -4.62 -14.11
CA GLN A 20 6.66 -3.96 -13.84
C GLN A 20 6.15 -4.44 -12.48
N ARG A 21 6.77 -3.95 -11.39
CA ARG A 21 6.03 -3.85 -10.14
C ARG A 21 4.93 -2.84 -10.41
N SER A 22 3.70 -3.31 -10.62
CA SER A 22 2.53 -2.47 -10.40
C SER A 22 2.55 -2.11 -8.90
N PHE A 23 3.17 -0.97 -8.58
CA PHE A 23 3.02 -0.39 -7.26
C PHE A 23 1.56 0.03 -7.15
N THR A 24 0.74 -0.81 -6.54
CA THR A 24 -0.56 -0.38 -6.05
C THR A 24 -0.27 0.66 -4.96
N LEU A 25 -0.44 1.93 -5.32
CA LEU A 25 -0.31 3.04 -4.37
C LEU A 25 -1.33 2.80 -3.25
N ARG A 26 -0.85 2.40 -2.07
CA ARG A 26 -1.67 2.36 -0.86
C ARG A 26 -1.61 3.74 -0.21
N HIS A 27 -2.77 4.34 0.00
CA HIS A 27 -2.89 5.54 0.82
C HIS A 27 -3.06 5.10 2.28
N PHE A 28 -2.44 5.83 3.20
CA PHE A 28 -2.53 5.57 4.63
C PHE A 28 -3.08 6.80 5.33
N HIS A 29 -3.90 6.57 6.34
CA HIS A 29 -4.38 7.62 7.23
C HIS A 29 -4.05 7.22 8.67
N VAL A 30 -3.60 8.18 9.48
CA VAL A 30 -3.19 7.93 10.86
C VAL A 30 -4.01 8.83 11.78
N GLY A 31 -4.61 8.24 12.81
CA GLY A 31 -5.42 8.97 13.77
C GLY A 31 -5.55 8.26 15.11
N ASP A 32 -5.97 9.00 16.14
CA ASP A 32 -6.16 8.49 17.51
C ASP A 32 -7.63 8.35 17.89
N ALA A 33 -8.56 8.66 16.99
CA ALA A 33 -9.99 8.56 17.21
C ALA A 33 -10.67 7.56 16.26
N PRO A 34 -11.79 6.91 16.69
CA PRO A 34 -12.59 6.06 15.82
C PRO A 34 -13.04 6.76 14.52
N SER A 35 -13.34 8.06 14.58
CA SER A 35 -13.73 8.86 13.42
C SER A 35 -12.64 8.95 12.36
N ASP A 36 -11.36 8.90 12.76
CA ASP A 36 -10.24 8.94 11.81
C ASP A 36 -10.17 7.62 11.03
N ILE A 37 -10.42 6.49 11.72
CA ILE A 37 -10.47 5.16 11.12
C ILE A 37 -11.66 5.05 10.17
N GLU A 38 -12.84 5.51 10.58
CA GLU A 38 -14.04 5.55 9.74
C GLU A 38 -13.78 6.38 8.46
N ALA A 39 -13.27 7.61 8.61
CA ALA A 39 -12.98 8.49 7.48
C ALA A 39 -11.91 7.91 6.53
N ALA A 40 -10.90 7.23 7.08
CA ALA A 40 -9.87 6.55 6.29
C ALA A 40 -10.44 5.43 5.43
N ILE A 41 -11.26 4.56 6.03
CA ILE A 41 -11.87 3.42 5.35
C ILE A 41 -12.86 3.90 4.29
N ASP A 42 -13.72 4.86 4.63
CA ASP A 42 -14.65 5.48 3.67
C ASP A 42 -13.91 6.17 2.51
N GLY A 43 -12.72 6.72 2.79
CA GLY A 43 -11.82 7.32 1.80
C GLY A 43 -11.02 6.32 0.96
N GLY A 44 -11.13 5.01 1.24
CA GLY A 44 -10.36 3.97 0.56
C GLY A 44 -8.87 3.94 0.92
N ALA A 45 -8.51 4.50 2.08
CA ALA A 45 -7.16 4.42 2.65
C ALA A 45 -7.06 3.28 3.68
N PHE A 46 -5.84 2.82 3.93
CA PHE A 46 -5.53 1.94 5.05
C PHE A 46 -5.45 2.78 6.34
N ALA A 47 -6.25 2.42 7.34
CA ALA A 47 -6.32 3.11 8.62
C ALA A 47 -5.24 2.62 9.60
N ILE A 48 -4.51 3.56 10.21
CA ILE A 48 -3.53 3.28 11.26
C ILE A 48 -4.00 4.00 12.53
N GLY A 49 -4.57 3.25 13.47
CA GLY A 49 -4.94 3.77 14.78
C GLY A 49 -3.71 3.91 15.67
N VAL A 50 -3.62 4.97 16.47
CA VAL A 50 -2.56 5.13 17.49
C VAL A 50 -3.13 5.44 18.87
N THR A 51 -2.64 4.74 19.90
CA THR A 51 -3.12 4.93 21.28
C THR A 51 -2.36 6.02 22.05
N THR A 52 -1.63 6.90 21.35
CA THR A 52 -0.93 8.04 21.98
C THR A 52 -1.86 9.21 22.30
N GLY A 53 -3.10 9.16 21.83
CA GLY A 53 -4.11 10.19 22.02
C GLY A 53 -5.19 9.79 23.01
N THR A 54 -6.45 10.01 22.63
CA THR A 54 -7.59 9.97 23.57
C THR A 54 -8.20 8.57 23.74
N PHE A 55 -8.22 7.77 22.68
CA PHE A 55 -8.94 6.49 22.67
C PHE A 55 -8.02 5.28 22.88
N THR A 56 -8.57 4.23 23.49
CA THR A 56 -7.87 2.96 23.72
C THR A 56 -7.86 2.09 22.46
N ALA A 57 -7.00 1.08 22.43
CA ALA A 57 -6.94 0.14 21.31
C ALA A 57 -8.30 -0.54 21.07
N GLU A 58 -8.99 -0.94 22.13
CA GLU A 58 -10.30 -1.60 22.03
C GLU A 58 -11.36 -0.67 21.43
N GLN A 59 -11.29 0.62 21.71
CA GLN A 59 -12.19 1.61 21.12
C GLN A 59 -11.89 1.81 19.63
N LEU A 60 -10.61 1.86 19.25
CA LEU A 60 -10.19 1.96 17.85
C LEU A 60 -10.55 0.70 17.04
N ASP A 61 -10.40 -0.48 17.64
CA ASP A 61 -10.77 -1.77 17.03
C ASP A 61 -12.30 -2.01 16.95
N SER A 62 -13.10 -1.21 17.67
CA SER A 62 -14.57 -1.36 17.68
C SER A 62 -15.28 -0.78 16.44
N VAL A 63 -14.54 -0.13 15.54
CA VAL A 63 -15.09 0.47 14.32
C VAL A 63 -15.64 -0.63 13.40
N GLN A 64 -16.93 -0.54 13.07
CA GLN A 64 -17.67 -1.63 12.42
C GLN A 64 -17.12 -2.05 11.04
N GLN A 65 -16.52 -1.12 10.31
CA GLN A 65 -15.94 -1.38 8.98
C GLN A 65 -14.45 -1.77 9.02
N ALA A 66 -13.83 -1.73 10.20
CA ALA A 66 -12.43 -2.07 10.36
C ALA A 66 -12.24 -3.59 10.25
N THR A 67 -11.26 -3.98 9.44
CA THR A 67 -10.83 -5.35 9.22
C THR A 67 -9.31 -5.41 9.24
N SER A 68 -8.74 -6.59 9.42
CA SER A 68 -7.29 -6.76 9.38
C SER A 68 -6.65 -6.41 8.03
N GLU A 69 -7.43 -6.26 6.96
CA GLU A 69 -6.94 -5.92 5.62
C GLU A 69 -6.87 -4.40 5.35
N ASN A 70 -7.60 -3.59 6.13
CA ASN A 70 -7.72 -2.14 5.93
C ASN A 70 -7.45 -1.32 7.19
N HIS A 71 -7.11 -1.96 8.31
CA HIS A 71 -6.90 -1.30 9.59
C HIS A 71 -5.82 -2.01 10.45
N THR A 72 -5.07 -1.24 11.23
CA THR A 72 -4.17 -1.74 12.28
C THR A 72 -4.03 -0.69 13.38
N VAL A 73 -3.96 -1.11 14.64
CA VAL A 73 -3.69 -0.23 15.79
C VAL A 73 -2.26 -0.42 16.30
N PHE A 74 -1.55 0.67 16.51
CA PHE A 74 -0.28 0.70 17.22
C PHE A 74 -0.39 1.43 18.55
N GLN A 75 0.46 1.06 19.52
CA GLN A 75 0.58 1.82 20.75
C GLN A 75 1.13 3.24 20.50
N ASN A 76 2.05 3.37 19.55
CA ASN A 76 2.70 4.61 19.11
C ASN A 76 3.45 4.36 17.78
N LEU A 77 4.06 5.41 17.22
CA LEU A 77 4.82 5.34 15.96
C LEU A 77 6.35 5.25 16.16
N LEU A 78 6.82 4.92 17.37
CA LEU A 78 8.27 4.88 17.66
C LEU A 78 8.93 3.64 17.07
N ASP A 79 8.18 2.55 16.88
CA ASP A 79 8.63 1.35 16.17
C ASP A 79 8.60 1.57 14.65
N LYS A 80 9.63 2.26 14.16
CA LYS A 80 9.76 2.66 12.75
C LYS A 80 9.80 1.45 11.82
N GLU A 81 10.41 0.35 12.25
CA GLU A 81 10.53 -0.85 11.41
C GLU A 81 9.16 -1.45 11.13
N ASN A 82 8.32 -1.60 12.16
CA ASN A 82 6.97 -2.12 11.97
C ASN A 82 6.07 -1.16 11.18
N VAL A 83 6.18 0.15 11.40
CA VAL A 83 5.43 1.15 10.62
C VAL A 83 5.84 1.12 9.14
N LEU A 84 7.14 1.10 8.85
CA LEU A 84 7.63 1.04 7.48
C LEU A 84 7.31 -0.29 6.80
N ARG A 85 7.36 -1.41 7.54
CA ARG A 85 6.94 -2.72 7.04
C ARG A 85 5.45 -2.73 6.67
N LEU A 86 4.58 -2.19 7.52
CA LEU A 86 3.15 -2.03 7.21
C LEU A 86 2.93 -1.21 5.94
N MET A 87 3.73 -0.16 5.75
CA MET A 87 3.68 0.69 4.57
C MET A 87 4.33 0.07 3.32
N GLY A 88 4.94 -1.11 3.43
CA GLY A 88 5.65 -1.77 2.33
C GLY A 88 6.96 -1.06 1.94
N LEU A 89 7.54 -0.30 2.86
CA LEU A 89 8.78 0.48 2.69
C LEU A 89 10.00 -0.16 3.34
N HIS A 90 9.82 -1.29 4.03
CA HIS A 90 10.87 -2.05 4.70
C HIS A 90 10.61 -3.55 4.59
N GLU A 91 11.63 -4.33 4.23
CA GLU A 91 11.59 -5.80 4.14
C GLU A 91 11.81 -6.43 5.53
#